data_AF-A0A439CYV2-F1
#
_entry.id   AF-A0A439CYV2-F1
#
_cell.length_a   1.000
_cell.length_b   1.000
_cell.length_c   1.000
_cell.angle_alpha   90.00
_cell.angle_beta   90.00
_cell.angle_gamma   90.00
#
_symmetry.space_group_name_H-M   'P 1'
#
loop_
_entity.id
_entity.type
_entity.pdbx_description
1 polymer ?
#
loop_
_entity_poly.entity_id
_entity_poly.type
_entity_poly.pdbx_seq_one_letter_code
_entity_poly.pdbx_strand_id
1 'polypeptide(L)'
;MWSNLVLAQAALAAARMPRAWCAFFLRCDGEVLVRRIRGRAGTSGRPDDADEEKVRERVARNIRESGEMLRACRDAAVPVVEIDADRDPDAVYGDIRRHFEANVCAA
;
A
#
# COMPACT_ATOMS: atom_id res chain seq x y z
N MET A 1 -15.59 -11.66 7.82
CA MET A 1 -14.97 -11.85 9.15
C MET A 1 -13.56 -11.24 9.24
N TRP A 2 -12.82 -11.03 8.13
CA TRP A 2 -11.47 -10.46 8.13
C TRP A 2 -11.38 -8.93 8.00
N SER A 3 -12.35 -8.27 7.34
CA SER A 3 -12.40 -6.79 7.24
C SER A 3 -12.45 -6.11 8.63
N ASN A 4 -13.08 -6.75 9.62
CA ASN A 4 -13.14 -6.23 10.98
C ASN A 4 -11.77 -6.23 11.67
N LEU A 5 -10.83 -7.09 11.28
CA LEU A 5 -9.52 -7.17 11.93
C LEU A 5 -8.57 -6.08 11.44
N VAL A 6 -8.58 -5.78 10.14
CA VAL A 6 -7.78 -4.69 9.53
C VAL A 6 -8.28 -3.33 10.04
N LEU A 7 -9.60 -3.13 10.07
CA LEU A 7 -10.21 -1.93 10.64
C LEU A 7 -9.95 -1.81 12.15
N ALA A 8 -9.99 -2.92 12.90
CA ALA A 8 -9.67 -2.91 14.33
C ALA A 8 -8.19 -2.59 14.60
N GLN A 9 -7.25 -3.08 13.79
CA GLN A 9 -5.84 -2.69 13.90
C GLN A 9 -5.61 -1.22 13.56
N ALA A 10 -6.24 -0.71 12.49
CA ALA A 10 -6.18 0.70 12.14
C ALA A 10 -6.80 1.60 13.23
N ALA A 11 -7.94 1.20 13.80
CA ALA A 11 -8.60 1.92 14.89
C ALA A 11 -7.79 1.87 16.20
N LEU A 12 -7.21 0.72 16.55
CA LEU A 12 -6.36 0.58 17.73
C LEU A 12 -5.06 1.38 17.59
N ALA A 13 -4.49 1.40 16.39
CA ALA A 13 -3.34 2.24 16.07
C ALA A 13 -3.70 3.73 16.16
N ALA A 14 -4.83 4.16 15.59
CA ALA A 14 -5.30 5.55 15.66
C ALA A 14 -5.62 6.01 17.09
N ALA A 15 -6.09 5.12 17.97
CA ALA A 15 -6.38 5.44 19.37
C ALA A 15 -5.12 5.61 20.23
N ARG A 16 -3.97 5.08 19.80
CA ARG A 16 -2.71 5.10 20.57
C ARG A 16 -1.57 5.86 19.88
N MET A 17 -1.74 6.22 18.61
CA MET A 17 -0.75 6.93 17.82
C MET A 17 -1.23 8.33 17.47
N PRO A 18 -0.33 9.32 17.39
CA PRO A 18 -0.67 10.64 16.87
C PRO A 18 -1.19 10.54 15.44
N ARG A 19 -2.02 11.51 15.04
CA ARG A 19 -2.59 11.60 13.69
C ARG A 19 -1.45 11.57 12.66
N ALA A 20 -1.59 10.71 11.64
CA ALA A 20 -0.67 10.68 10.52
C ALA A 20 -0.72 12.00 9.75
N TRP A 21 0.45 12.51 9.36
CA TRP A 21 0.56 13.75 8.57
C TRP A 21 0.02 13.54 7.15
N CYS A 22 0.33 12.40 6.55
CA CYS A 22 -0.25 11.92 5.30
C CYS A 22 -0.11 10.39 5.18
N ALA A 23 -0.81 9.81 4.22
CA ALA A 23 -0.64 8.45 3.76
C ALA A 23 -0.19 8.44 2.29
N PHE A 24 0.81 7.61 1.96
CA PHE A 24 1.22 7.37 0.58
C PHE A 24 0.51 6.15 0.02
N PHE A 25 -0.24 6.34 -1.06
CA PHE A 25 -0.90 5.26 -1.79
C PHE A 25 -0.14 4.97 -3.08
N LEU A 26 0.55 3.83 -3.11
CA LEU A 26 1.31 3.35 -4.26
C LEU A 26 0.36 2.62 -5.22
N ARG A 27 -0.29 3.37 -6.12
CA ARG A 27 -1.19 2.81 -7.13
C ARG A 27 -0.37 2.01 -8.13
N CYS A 28 -0.66 0.73 -8.26
CA CYS A 28 0.01 -0.18 -9.17
C CYS A 28 -1.05 -1.06 -9.84
N ASP A 29 -0.88 -1.32 -11.14
CA ASP A 29 -1.72 -2.24 -11.87
C ASP A 29 -1.60 -3.68 -11.30
N GLY A 30 -2.72 -4.39 -11.27
CA GLY A 30 -2.78 -5.73 -10.68
C GLY A 30 -1.90 -6.75 -11.43
N GLU A 31 -1.86 -6.67 -12.76
CA GLU A 31 -1.02 -7.56 -13.57
C GLU A 31 0.46 -7.22 -13.42
N VAL A 32 0.79 -5.93 -13.26
CA VAL A 32 2.15 -5.50 -12.91
C VAL A 32 2.57 -6.08 -11.55
N LEU A 33 1.70 -6.06 -10.54
CA LEU A 33 1.97 -6.68 -9.24
C LEU A 33 2.18 -8.19 -9.35
N VAL A 34 1.32 -8.91 -10.08
CA VAL A 34 1.46 -10.36 -10.32
C VAL A 34 2.81 -10.66 -10.96
N ARG A 35 3.17 -9.94 -12.03
CA ARG A 35 4.45 -10.12 -12.73
C ARG A 35 5.65 -9.89 -11.79
N ARG A 36 5.63 -8.81 -11.01
CA ARG A 36 6.72 -8.47 -10.07
C ARG A 36 6.85 -9.50 -8.95
N ILE A 37 5.74 -9.99 -8.40
CA ILE A 37 5.76 -11.02 -7.33
C ILE A 37 6.33 -12.33 -7.86
N ARG A 38 5.91 -12.77 -9.05
CA ARG A 38 6.46 -13.97 -9.68
C ARG A 38 7.94 -13.82 -10.04
N GLY A 39 8.34 -12.64 -10.50
CA GLY A 39 9.73 -12.34 -10.85
C GLY A 39 10.70 -12.49 -9.67
N ARG A 40 10.23 -12.34 -8.43
CA ARG A 40 11.05 -12.53 -7.22
C ARG A 40 10.91 -13.92 -6.57
N ALA A 41 10.15 -14.85 -7.15
CA ALA A 41 9.88 -16.15 -6.54
C ALA A 41 11.17 -16.94 -6.23
N GLY A 42 12.20 -16.81 -7.08
CA GLY A 42 13.50 -17.46 -6.90
C GLY A 42 14.38 -16.82 -5.81
N THR A 43 14.10 -15.59 -5.38
CA THR A 43 14.94 -14.84 -4.45
C THR A 43 14.23 -14.49 -3.14
N SER A 44 12.90 -14.57 -3.07
CA SER A 44 12.12 -14.09 -1.93
C SER A 44 12.08 -15.06 -0.75
N GLY A 45 12.44 -16.33 -0.95
CA GLY A 45 12.29 -17.39 0.04
C GLY A 45 10.82 -17.72 0.36
N ARG A 46 9.87 -17.25 -0.45
CA ARG A 46 8.43 -17.51 -0.29
C ARG A 46 7.95 -18.47 -1.37
N PRO A 47 7.66 -19.74 -1.03
CA PRO A 47 7.17 -20.73 -2.00
C PRO A 47 5.90 -20.28 -2.73
N ASP A 48 5.02 -19.56 -2.02
CA ASP A 48 3.76 -19.05 -2.59
C ASP A 48 3.95 -18.00 -3.69
N ASP A 49 5.11 -17.34 -3.80
CA ASP A 49 5.37 -16.39 -4.89
C ASP A 49 5.54 -17.12 -6.25
N ALA A 50 5.77 -18.44 -6.26
CA ALA A 50 5.85 -19.28 -7.47
C ALA A 50 4.47 -19.82 -7.93
N ASP A 51 3.47 -19.78 -7.06
CA ASP A 51 2.11 -20.27 -7.33
C ASP A 51 1.24 -19.14 -7.87
N GLU A 52 0.85 -19.24 -9.15
CA GLU A 52 0.13 -18.19 -9.85
C GLU A 52 -1.25 -17.89 -9.25
N GLU A 53 -1.95 -18.92 -8.78
CA GLU A 53 -3.28 -18.76 -8.16
C GLU A 53 -3.15 -18.00 -6.85
N LYS A 54 -2.23 -18.42 -5.98
CA LYS A 54 -1.98 -17.73 -4.69
C LYS A 54 -1.48 -16.31 -4.87
N VAL A 55 -0.66 -16.04 -5.89
CA VAL A 55 -0.22 -14.67 -6.20
C VAL A 55 -1.40 -13.80 -6.58
N ARG A 56 -2.30 -14.28 -7.45
CA ARG A 56 -3.50 -13.52 -7.83
C ARG A 56 -4.44 -13.29 -6.65
N GLU A 57 -4.69 -14.30 -5.82
CA GLU A 57 -5.48 -14.16 -4.60
C GLU A 57 -4.90 -13.10 -3.66
N ARG A 58 -3.57 -13.13 -3.48
CA ARG A 58 -2.85 -12.13 -2.68
C ARG A 58 -3.02 -10.72 -3.24
N VAL A 59 -2.90 -10.54 -4.56
CA VAL A 59 -3.07 -9.24 -5.21
C VAL A 59 -4.52 -8.75 -5.09
N ALA A 60 -5.50 -9.61 -5.34
CA ALA A 60 -6.92 -9.28 -5.21
C ALA A 60 -7.29 -8.88 -3.77
N ARG A 61 -6.79 -9.63 -2.78
CA ARG A 61 -6.96 -9.29 -1.36
C ARG A 61 -6.33 -7.92 -1.05
N ASN A 62 -5.10 -7.68 -1.49
CA ASN A 62 -4.41 -6.42 -1.27
C ASN A 62 -5.16 -5.22 -1.85
N ILE A 63 -5.70 -5.34 -3.07
CA ILE A 63 -6.49 -4.27 -3.72
C ILE A 63 -7.75 -3.96 -2.89
N ARG A 64 -8.48 -5.00 -2.46
CA ARG A 64 -9.69 -4.84 -1.64
C ARG A 64 -9.38 -4.18 -0.30
N GLU A 65 -8.41 -4.70 0.44
CA GLU A 65 -8.02 -4.18 1.76
C GLU A 65 -7.44 -2.76 1.67
N SER A 66 -6.64 -2.47 0.64
CA SER A 66 -6.14 -1.11 0.39
C SER A 66 -7.29 -0.14 0.09
N GLY A 67 -8.32 -0.59 -0.63
CA GLY A 67 -9.53 0.21 -0.87
C GLY A 67 -10.29 0.55 0.42
N GLU A 68 -10.41 -0.40 1.35
CA GLU A 68 -10.98 -0.15 2.68
C GLU A 68 -10.13 0.85 3.49
N MET A 69 -8.80 0.69 3.46
CA MET A 69 -7.88 1.60 4.16
C MET A 69 -7.92 3.03 3.59
N LEU A 70 -8.02 3.18 2.26
CA LEU A 70 -8.17 4.48 1.61
C LEU A 70 -9.45 5.20 2.04
N ARG A 71 -10.56 4.46 2.22
CA ARG A 71 -11.80 5.01 2.76
C ARG A 71 -11.60 5.48 4.20
N ALA A 72 -10.98 4.66 5.04
CA ALA A 72 -10.69 5.01 6.43
C ALA A 72 -9.80 6.26 6.55
N CYS A 73 -8.79 6.42 5.69
CA CYS A 73 -7.97 7.64 5.63
C CYS A 73 -8.81 8.88 5.29
N ARG A 74 -9.72 8.78 4.31
CA ARG A 74 -10.61 9.88 3.93
C ARG A 74 -11.58 10.25 5.05
N ASP A 75 -12.19 9.25 5.68
CA ASP A 75 -13.11 9.46 6.80
C ASP A 75 -12.42 10.12 8.00
N ALA A 76 -11.14 9.79 8.23
CA ALA A 76 -10.30 10.40 9.26
C ALA A 76 -9.63 11.72 8.84
N ALA A 77 -9.96 12.25 7.66
CA ALA A 77 -9.34 13.44 7.06
C ALA A 77 -7.80 13.38 7.01
N VAL A 78 -7.21 12.18 6.86
CA VAL A 78 -5.78 12.01 6.64
C VAL A 78 -5.48 12.33 5.16
N PRO A 79 -4.58 13.28 4.85
CA PRO A 79 -4.19 13.56 3.47
C PRO A 79 -3.64 12.30 2.81
N VAL A 80 -4.15 11.96 1.62
CA VAL A 80 -3.65 10.81 0.83
C VAL A 80 -2.92 11.33 -0.39
N VAL A 81 -1.65 10.96 -0.51
CA VAL A 81 -0.82 11.23 -1.68
C VAL A 81 -0.78 9.97 -2.54
N GLU A 82 -1.41 10.01 -3.70
CA GLU A 82 -1.35 8.91 -4.66
C GLU A 82 -0.10 9.01 -5.53
N ILE A 83 0.62 7.91 -5.68
CA ILE A 83 1.85 7.81 -6.47
C ILE A 83 1.71 6.66 -7.44
N ASP A 84 1.98 6.93 -8.71
CA ASP A 84 2.04 5.92 -9.76
C ASP A 84 3.26 5.00 -9.55
N ALA A 85 3.00 3.77 -9.10
CA ALA A 85 3.98 2.76 -8.76
C ALA A 85 4.22 1.74 -9.88
N ASP A 86 3.60 1.92 -11.05
CA ASP A 86 3.90 1.13 -12.25
C ASP A 86 5.29 1.43 -12.83
N ARG A 87 5.87 2.58 -12.45
CA ARG A 87 7.17 3.08 -12.89
C ARG A 87 8.35 2.40 -12.19
N ASP A 88 9.55 2.79 -12.63
CA ASP A 88 10.83 2.41 -12.05
C ASP A 88 10.97 2.85 -10.58
N PRO A 89 11.61 2.05 -9.70
CA PRO A 89 11.76 2.37 -8.28
C PRO A 89 12.38 3.74 -7.99
N ASP A 90 13.35 4.20 -8.79
CA ASP A 90 14.01 5.48 -8.55
C ASP A 90 13.06 6.66 -8.85
N ALA A 91 12.23 6.52 -9.88
CA ALA A 91 11.19 7.50 -10.20
C ALA A 91 10.10 7.55 -9.11
N VAL A 92 9.66 6.38 -8.63
CA VAL A 92 8.69 6.28 -7.53
C VAL A 92 9.25 6.89 -6.25
N TYR A 93 10.50 6.57 -5.91
CA TYR A 93 11.19 7.13 -4.74
C TYR A 93 11.34 8.65 -4.85
N GLY A 94 11.70 9.17 -6.04
CA GLY A 94 11.79 10.60 -6.30
C GLY A 94 10.47 11.34 -6.02
N ASP A 95 9.33 10.76 -6.39
CA ASP A 95 8.03 11.34 -6.11
C ASP A 95 7.66 11.26 -4.63
N ILE A 96 7.91 10.12 -3.96
CA ILE A 96 7.72 10.00 -2.50
C ILE A 96 8.50 11.10 -1.79
N ARG A 97 9.79 11.27 -2.12
CA ARG A 97 10.66 12.27 -1.49
C ARG A 97 10.14 13.69 -1.72
N ARG A 98 9.77 14.03 -2.95
CA ARG A 98 9.20 15.35 -3.28
C ARG A 98 7.96 15.65 -2.43
N HIS A 99 7.04 14.70 -2.34
CA HIS A 99 5.82 14.86 -1.55
C HIS A 99 6.08 14.89 -0.05
N PHE A 100 7.03 14.09 0.45
CA PHE A 100 7.43 14.12 1.85
C PHE A 100 8.01 15.49 2.24
N GLU A 101 8.92 16.03 1.44
CA GLU A 101 9.50 17.35 1.67
C GLU A 101 8.43 18.45 1.66
N ALA A 102 7.50 18.41 0.71
CA ALA A 102 6.46 19.42 0.56
C ALA A 102 5.34 19.36 1.61
N ASN A 103 4.99 18.17 2.12
CA ASN A 103 3.81 17.97 2.97
C ASN A 103 4.16 17.60 4.42
N VAL A 104 5.39 17.17 4.67
CA VAL A 104 5.84 16.70 5.99
C VAL A 104 7.00 17.51 6.54
N CYS A 105 7.95 17.95 5.72
CA CYS A 105 9.05 18.78 6.25
C CYS A 105 8.70 20.28 6.29
N ALA A 106 7.75 20.73 5.47
CA ALA A 106 7.36 22.13 5.37
C ALA A 106 6.21 22.54 6.32
N ALA A 107 5.64 21.58 7.06
CA ALA A 107 4.57 21.80 8.05
C ALA A 107 5.15 21.80 9.48
#